data_AF-A0A8S9ZP54-F1
#
_entry.id   AF-A0A8S9ZP54-F1
#
_cell.length_a   1.000
_cell.length_b   1.000
_cell.length_c   1.000
_cell.angle_alpha   90.00
_cell.angle_beta   90.00
_cell.angle_gamma   90.00
#
_symmetry.space_group_name_H-M   'P 1'
#
loop_
_entity.id
_entity.type
_entity.pdbx_description
1 polymer ?
#
loop_
_entity_poly.entity_id
_entity_poly.type
_entity_poly.pdbx_seq_one_letter_code
_entity_poly.pdbx_strand_id
1 'polypeptide(L)'
;NNYKYNLLNNPKGLIIVFINEPENNNNKELIDELPKDWINIWNEALLKICLGEAANKLKILSKNEKIKDPDIIIGNINLMNEETKKYYEEHSNIQIINVQDQHKTDQEKAMDLIHEKIRDKKIKKEENQFEGILFLGPLHGRFDKVLCTQHTMAISVLKHPNIPIMALDGINFILMIPPGKTIINLELIENTNKSGILPIRQKTTKLLTKGFKWNFGNEKSLIGGIEHPERELIEYGGKCSCSNKIENLNNLYIDTTEPVILTIELMKSNKILKNEKN
;
A
#
# COMPACT_ATOMS: atom_id res chain seq x y z
N ASN A 1 -15.94 1.24 15.22
CA ASN A 1 -15.89 1.69 13.80
C ASN A 1 -15.96 0.48 12.88
N ASN A 2 -16.69 0.61 11.77
CA ASN A 2 -16.84 -0.43 10.74
C ASN A 2 -16.36 0.15 9.41
N TYR A 3 -15.44 -0.54 8.74
CA TYR A 3 -14.87 -0.14 7.45
C TYR A 3 -15.14 -1.23 6.42
N LYS A 4 -15.34 -0.83 5.16
CA LYS A 4 -15.52 -1.74 4.03
C LYS A 4 -14.55 -1.38 2.92
N TYR A 5 -13.66 -2.31 2.59
CA TYR A 5 -12.64 -2.13 1.57
C TYR A 5 -12.96 -3.01 0.36
N ASN A 6 -13.30 -2.37 -0.76
CA ASN A 6 -13.35 -3.02 -2.07
C ASN A 6 -12.10 -2.56 -2.82
N LEU A 7 -11.18 -3.49 -3.10
CA LEU A 7 -9.83 -3.15 -3.51
C LEU A 7 -9.64 -3.34 -5.01
N LEU A 8 -9.00 -2.37 -5.66
CA LEU A 8 -8.57 -2.43 -7.06
C LEU A 8 -9.75 -2.70 -8.04
N ASN A 9 -10.95 -2.23 -7.71
CA ASN A 9 -12.10 -2.33 -8.63
C ASN A 9 -11.96 -1.35 -9.80
N ASN A 10 -11.26 -0.24 -9.59
CA ASN A 10 -11.07 0.84 -10.56
C ASN A 10 -9.68 1.49 -10.35
N PRO A 11 -8.66 1.08 -11.12
CA PRO A 11 -7.33 1.67 -11.06
C PRO A 11 -7.31 3.20 -11.21
N LYS A 12 -8.27 3.78 -11.95
CA LYS A 12 -8.45 5.24 -12.10
C LYS A 12 -8.83 5.96 -10.82
N GLY A 13 -9.10 5.20 -9.76
CA GLY A 13 -9.38 5.67 -8.43
C GLY A 13 -8.20 5.72 -7.48
N LEU A 14 -7.06 5.18 -7.87
CA LEU A 14 -5.92 5.05 -6.99
C LEU A 14 -5.04 6.29 -7.06
N ILE A 15 -4.60 6.74 -5.89
CA ILE A 15 -3.40 7.56 -5.80
C ILE A 15 -2.23 6.59 -5.61
N ILE A 16 -1.22 6.71 -6.46
CA ILE A 16 -0.09 5.80 -6.46
C ILE A 16 1.19 6.55 -6.08
N VAL A 17 1.94 5.96 -5.15
CA VAL A 17 3.25 6.43 -4.73
C VAL A 17 4.30 5.42 -5.18
N PHE A 18 5.15 5.82 -6.12
CA PHE A 18 6.26 5.02 -6.61
C PHE A 18 7.50 5.24 -5.74
N ILE A 19 7.91 4.18 -5.04
CA ILE A 19 9.03 4.19 -4.08
C ILE A 19 10.25 3.44 -4.64
N ASN A 20 10.02 2.46 -5.52
CA ASN A 20 10.98 1.50 -6.07
C ASN A 20 12.41 2.05 -6.18
N GLU A 21 13.20 1.79 -5.13
CA GLU A 21 14.56 2.29 -5.04
C GLU A 21 15.47 1.57 -6.03
N PRO A 22 16.50 2.25 -6.57
CA PRO A 22 17.55 1.56 -7.30
C PRO A 22 18.27 0.59 -6.36
N GLU A 23 18.49 -0.64 -6.83
CA GLU A 23 19.43 -1.53 -6.15
C GLU A 23 20.82 -0.88 -6.17
N ASN A 24 21.58 -1.02 -5.07
CA ASN A 24 22.98 -0.63 -5.00
C ASN A 24 23.81 -1.52 -5.94
N ASN A 25 23.71 -1.29 -7.25
CA ASN A 25 24.50 -2.01 -8.22
C ASN A 25 25.21 -1.02 -9.13
N ASN A 26 26.54 -1.03 -9.02
CA ASN A 26 27.50 -0.51 -9.99
C ASN A 26 27.35 -1.15 -11.40
N ASN A 27 26.30 -1.95 -11.62
CA ASN A 27 25.96 -2.58 -12.89
C ASN A 27 24.78 -1.84 -13.51
N LYS A 28 25.07 -1.03 -14.53
CA LYS A 28 24.13 -0.26 -15.36
C LYS A 28 23.11 -1.11 -16.15
N GLU A 29 23.01 -2.42 -15.94
CA GLU A 29 22.46 -3.34 -16.96
C GLU A 29 21.27 -4.23 -16.56
N LEU A 30 20.74 -4.17 -15.33
CA LEU A 30 19.47 -4.83 -15.01
C LEU A 30 18.45 -3.82 -14.50
N ILE A 31 17.87 -3.08 -15.44
CA ILE A 31 16.56 -2.47 -15.20
C ILE A 31 15.56 -3.57 -15.51
N ASP A 32 15.14 -4.29 -14.47
CA ASP A 32 14.03 -5.22 -14.59
C ASP A 32 12.81 -4.43 -15.06
N GLU A 33 12.21 -4.85 -16.18
CA GLU A 33 10.94 -4.28 -16.63
C GLU A 33 9.92 -4.41 -15.50
N LEU A 34 9.18 -3.33 -15.20
CA LEU A 34 8.09 -3.41 -14.23
C LEU A 34 7.06 -4.43 -14.70
N PRO A 35 6.42 -5.15 -13.76
CA PRO A 35 5.36 -6.07 -14.13
C PRO A 35 4.25 -5.36 -14.93
N LYS A 36 3.67 -6.02 -15.95
CA LYS A 36 2.69 -5.40 -16.86
C LYS A 36 1.52 -4.76 -16.12
N ASP A 37 1.00 -5.43 -15.10
CA ASP A 37 -0.12 -4.90 -14.31
C ASP A 37 0.29 -3.70 -13.47
N TRP A 38 1.54 -3.59 -13.01
CA TRP A 38 2.02 -2.39 -12.33
C TRP A 38 2.03 -1.20 -13.27
N ILE A 39 2.46 -1.41 -14.52
CA ILE A 39 2.45 -0.40 -15.57
C ILE A 39 1.01 0.07 -15.84
N ASN A 40 0.09 -0.87 -16.01
CA ASN A 40 -1.33 -0.56 -16.25
C ASN A 40 -1.93 0.25 -15.08
N ILE A 41 -1.74 -0.25 -13.86
CA ILE A 41 -2.23 0.39 -12.63
C ILE A 41 -1.64 1.80 -12.46
N TRP A 42 -0.33 1.97 -12.68
CA TRP A 42 0.33 3.28 -12.69
C TRP A 42 -0.26 4.22 -13.75
N ASN A 43 -0.33 3.78 -15.00
CA ASN A 43 -0.74 4.61 -16.12
C ASN A 43 -2.20 5.09 -16.06
N GLU A 44 -3.05 4.32 -15.39
CA GLU A 44 -4.47 4.65 -15.20
C GLU A 44 -4.74 5.43 -13.91
N ALA A 45 -3.80 5.46 -12.96
CA ALA A 45 -3.99 6.07 -11.65
C ALA A 45 -4.48 7.52 -11.70
N LEU A 46 -5.37 7.83 -10.74
CA LEU A 46 -5.91 9.17 -10.52
C LEU A 46 -4.81 10.21 -10.33
N LEU A 47 -3.79 9.84 -9.57
CA LEU A 47 -2.63 10.68 -9.28
C LEU A 47 -1.39 9.80 -9.13
N LYS A 48 -0.34 10.16 -9.86
CA LYS A 48 0.95 9.49 -9.91
C LYS A 48 1.98 10.33 -9.19
N ILE A 49 2.44 9.85 -8.04
CA ILE A 49 3.45 10.51 -7.22
C ILE A 49 4.72 9.67 -7.26
N CYS A 50 5.83 10.29 -7.63
CA CYS A 50 7.14 9.67 -7.56
C CYS A 50 7.93 10.30 -6.42
N LEU A 51 8.57 9.47 -5.59
CA LEU A 51 9.53 9.97 -4.62
C LEU A 51 10.81 10.40 -5.33
N GLY A 52 11.44 11.49 -4.85
CA GLY A 52 12.65 12.05 -5.47
C GLY A 52 13.77 11.01 -5.64
N GLU A 53 13.92 10.09 -4.70
CA GLU A 53 14.89 8.99 -4.77
C GLU A 53 14.58 7.93 -5.85
N ALA A 54 13.30 7.80 -6.24
CA ALA A 54 12.85 6.86 -7.28
C ALA A 54 12.79 7.50 -8.68
N ALA A 55 12.89 8.83 -8.77
CA ALA A 55 12.70 9.58 -10.01
C ALA A 55 13.70 9.21 -11.11
N ASN A 56 14.97 8.96 -10.75
CA ASN A 56 15.98 8.50 -11.72
C ASN A 56 15.56 7.16 -12.38
N LYS A 57 15.04 6.21 -11.58
CA LYS A 57 14.59 4.91 -12.07
C LYS A 57 13.33 5.05 -12.92
N LEU A 58 12.35 5.83 -12.46
CA LEU A 58 11.11 6.06 -13.19
C LEU A 58 11.37 6.72 -14.54
N LYS A 59 12.29 7.68 -14.61
CA LYS A 59 12.66 8.33 -15.87
C LYS A 59 13.25 7.35 -16.88
N ILE A 60 14.11 6.43 -16.44
CA ILE A 60 14.65 5.40 -17.35
C ILE A 60 13.54 4.47 -17.84
N LEU A 61 12.65 4.05 -16.94
CA LEU A 61 11.49 3.21 -17.27
C LEU A 61 10.51 3.90 -18.24
N SER A 62 10.35 5.22 -18.13
CA SER A 62 9.44 6.03 -18.95
C SER A 62 9.98 6.27 -20.37
N LYS A 63 11.32 6.20 -20.59
CA LYS A 63 11.93 6.30 -21.95
C LYS A 63 11.44 5.23 -22.92
N ASN A 64 10.89 4.12 -22.44
CA ASN A 64 10.33 3.06 -23.27
C ASN A 64 8.88 3.35 -23.72
N GLU A 65 8.33 4.53 -23.42
CA GLU A 65 6.95 5.01 -23.71
C GLU A 65 5.81 4.15 -23.12
N LYS A 66 6.13 2.98 -22.55
CA LYS A 66 5.17 2.10 -21.88
C LYS A 66 4.67 2.67 -20.55
N ILE A 67 5.49 3.47 -19.86
CA ILE A 67 5.21 4.01 -18.53
C ILE A 67 5.08 5.52 -18.64
N LYS A 68 3.96 6.06 -18.16
CA LYS A 68 3.72 7.50 -18.13
C LYS A 68 4.57 8.18 -17.06
N ASP A 69 4.92 9.43 -17.31
CA ASP A 69 5.56 10.29 -16.31
C ASP A 69 4.65 10.55 -15.09
N PRO A 70 5.23 10.86 -13.92
CA PRO A 70 4.47 11.19 -12.72
C PRO A 70 3.79 12.55 -12.87
N ASP A 71 2.72 12.75 -12.12
CA ASP A 71 2.08 14.07 -11.99
C ASP A 71 2.85 14.94 -10.98
N ILE A 72 3.44 14.31 -9.96
CA ILE A 72 4.19 14.97 -8.88
C ILE A 72 5.47 14.21 -8.58
N ILE A 73 6.58 14.95 -8.44
CA ILE A 73 7.82 14.45 -7.83
C ILE A 73 8.00 15.16 -6.50
N ILE A 74 8.11 14.41 -5.40
CA ILE A 74 8.25 14.98 -4.06
C ILE A 74 9.39 14.33 -3.29
N GLY A 75 10.09 15.14 -2.48
CA GLY A 75 11.09 14.67 -1.54
C GLY A 75 12.41 15.42 -1.66
N ASN A 76 13.52 14.73 -1.40
CA ASN A 76 14.85 15.29 -1.57
C ASN A 76 15.29 15.27 -3.04
N ILE A 77 14.95 16.34 -3.77
CA ILE A 77 15.23 16.52 -5.21
C ILE A 77 16.73 16.49 -5.53
N ASN A 78 17.61 16.73 -4.55
CA ASN A 78 19.06 16.65 -4.74
C ASN A 78 19.57 15.22 -5.02
N LEU A 79 18.73 14.20 -4.79
CA LEU A 79 19.05 12.81 -5.14
C LEU A 79 18.83 12.50 -6.64
N MET A 80 18.16 13.38 -7.38
CA MET A 80 18.05 13.25 -8.83
C MET A 80 19.36 13.64 -9.51
N ASN A 81 19.75 12.88 -10.55
CA ASN A 81 20.86 13.30 -11.40
C ASN A 81 20.44 14.45 -12.33
N GLU A 82 21.41 15.20 -12.85
CA GLU A 82 21.15 16.39 -13.69
C GLU A 82 20.33 16.08 -14.95
N GLU A 83 20.54 14.91 -15.57
CA GLU A 83 19.74 14.49 -16.74
C GLU A 83 18.26 14.28 -16.39
N THR A 84 17.97 13.76 -15.20
CA THR A 84 16.61 13.49 -14.71
C THR A 84 15.93 14.78 -14.27
N LYS A 85 16.65 15.67 -13.57
CA LYS A 85 16.15 17.01 -13.22
C LYS A 85 15.73 17.76 -14.48
N LYS A 86 16.65 17.89 -15.44
CA LYS A 86 16.39 18.59 -16.71
C LYS A 86 15.20 17.99 -17.45
N TYR A 87 15.13 16.65 -17.55
CA TYR A 87 14.01 15.98 -18.19
C TYR A 87 12.67 16.38 -17.57
N TYR A 88 12.53 16.30 -16.25
CA TYR A 88 11.25 16.59 -15.60
C TYR A 88 10.94 18.09 -15.53
N GLU A 89 11.94 18.96 -15.43
CA GLU A 89 11.78 20.42 -15.45
C GLU A 89 11.31 20.95 -16.81
N GLU A 90 11.66 20.27 -17.91
CA GLU A 90 11.18 20.60 -19.26
C GLU A 90 9.69 20.28 -19.46
N HIS A 91 9.08 19.45 -18.60
CA HIS A 91 7.68 19.06 -18.69
C HIS A 91 6.79 19.95 -17.80
N SER A 92 6.13 20.94 -18.41
CA SER A 92 5.28 21.92 -17.70
C SER A 92 4.13 21.33 -16.86
N ASN A 93 3.73 20.09 -17.11
CA ASN A 93 2.65 19.40 -16.40
C ASN A 93 3.10 18.63 -15.16
N ILE A 94 4.40 18.55 -14.88
CA ILE A 94 4.94 17.80 -13.74
C ILE A 94 5.25 18.76 -12.58
N GLN A 95 4.65 18.50 -11.42
CA GLN A 95 4.89 19.32 -10.23
C GLN A 95 6.09 18.77 -9.44
N ILE A 96 7.19 19.52 -9.40
CA ILE A 96 8.36 19.17 -8.57
C ILE A 96 8.27 19.91 -7.22
N ILE A 97 8.22 19.16 -6.12
CA ILE A 97 8.09 19.68 -4.76
C ILE A 97 9.30 19.25 -3.93
N ASN A 98 10.22 20.18 -3.72
CA ASN A 98 11.38 19.95 -2.86
C ASN A 98 11.03 20.17 -1.38
N VAL A 99 11.22 19.14 -0.57
CA VAL A 99 10.93 19.20 0.87
C VAL A 99 12.17 18.73 1.65
N GLN A 100 12.86 19.67 2.29
CA GLN A 100 14.13 19.44 2.98
C GLN A 100 13.99 19.01 4.45
N ASP A 101 12.79 18.65 4.91
CA ASP A 101 12.58 18.14 6.27
C ASP A 101 13.35 16.82 6.49
N GLN A 102 14.28 16.82 7.45
CA GLN A 102 15.10 15.67 7.80
C GLN A 102 14.46 14.79 8.90
N HIS A 103 13.35 15.23 9.49
CA HIS A 103 12.62 14.48 10.51
C HIS A 103 11.50 13.61 9.92
N LYS A 104 11.27 13.71 8.61
CA LYS A 104 10.30 12.89 7.87
C LYS A 104 10.96 12.26 6.65
N THR A 105 10.59 11.01 6.39
CA THR A 105 10.92 10.32 5.15
C THR A 105 10.18 10.96 3.96
N ASP A 106 10.66 10.71 2.75
CA ASP A 106 9.98 11.16 1.52
C ASP A 106 8.59 10.53 1.35
N GLN A 107 8.40 9.31 1.89
CA GLN A 107 7.10 8.67 1.99
C GLN A 107 6.13 9.45 2.89
N GLU A 108 6.56 9.86 4.08
CA GLU A 108 5.72 10.64 5.00
C GLU A 108 5.34 12.01 4.39
N LYS A 109 6.29 12.67 3.74
CA LYS A 109 6.04 13.95 3.04
C LYS A 109 5.02 13.79 1.91
N ALA A 110 5.13 12.71 1.12
CA ALA A 110 4.14 12.39 0.10
C ALA A 110 2.76 12.14 0.71
N MET A 111 2.67 11.39 1.81
CA MET A 111 1.42 11.13 2.49
C MET A 111 0.77 12.39 3.09
N ASP A 112 1.56 13.30 3.67
CA ASP A 112 1.04 14.58 4.15
C ASP A 112 0.44 15.40 3.00
N LEU A 113 1.12 15.46 1.85
CA LEU A 113 0.60 16.13 0.64
C LEU A 113 -0.69 15.48 0.14
N ILE A 114 -0.74 14.14 0.08
CA ILE A 114 -1.93 13.40 -0.36
C ILE A 114 -3.11 13.73 0.55
N HIS A 115 -2.92 13.64 1.86
CA HIS A 115 -3.97 13.92 2.84
C HIS A 115 -4.44 15.37 2.80
N GLU A 116 -3.53 16.32 2.57
CA GLU A 116 -3.89 17.72 2.31
C GLU A 116 -4.77 17.85 1.06
N LYS A 117 -4.37 17.27 -0.08
CA LYS A 117 -5.15 17.33 -1.33
C LYS A 117 -6.53 16.68 -1.20
N ILE A 118 -6.64 15.61 -0.42
CA ILE A 118 -7.93 14.96 -0.11
C ILE A 118 -8.79 15.87 0.77
N ARG A 119 -8.21 16.48 1.82
CA ARG A 119 -8.92 17.39 2.73
C ARG A 119 -9.44 18.62 2.00
N ASP A 120 -8.63 19.21 1.14
CA ASP A 120 -8.95 20.43 0.38
C ASP A 120 -9.95 20.18 -0.77
N LYS A 121 -10.51 18.96 -0.88
CA LYS A 121 -11.39 18.50 -1.98
C LYS A 121 -10.81 18.69 -3.38
N LYS A 122 -9.49 18.91 -3.51
CA LYS A 122 -8.77 18.91 -4.80
C LYS A 122 -8.82 17.52 -5.43
N ILE A 123 -8.95 16.49 -4.60
CA ILE A 123 -9.31 15.14 -5.00
C ILE A 123 -10.77 14.93 -4.58
N LYS A 124 -11.70 15.04 -5.55
CA LYS A 124 -13.14 14.95 -5.27
C LYS A 124 -13.50 13.54 -4.78
N LYS A 125 -13.88 13.42 -3.50
CA LYS A 125 -14.53 12.21 -2.96
C LYS A 125 -15.90 11.92 -3.58
N GLU A 126 -16.56 12.95 -4.11
CA GLU A 126 -18.01 12.95 -4.40
C GLU A 126 -18.38 12.27 -5.74
N GLU A 127 -17.44 11.76 -6.53
CA GLU A 127 -17.73 11.09 -7.81
C GLU A 127 -17.25 9.62 -7.87
N ASN A 128 -17.46 8.79 -6.84
CA ASN A 128 -17.22 7.32 -6.89
C ASN A 128 -15.84 6.87 -7.46
N GLN A 129 -14.86 7.77 -7.54
CA GLN A 129 -13.61 7.51 -8.23
C GLN A 129 -12.54 7.08 -7.24
N PHE A 130 -12.37 7.73 -6.09
CA PHE A 130 -11.25 7.42 -5.19
C PHE A 130 -11.37 6.07 -4.44
N GLU A 131 -10.42 5.17 -4.66
CA GLU A 131 -10.38 3.83 -4.05
C GLU A 131 -9.39 3.69 -2.90
N GLY A 132 -8.33 4.50 -2.88
CA GLY A 132 -7.30 4.42 -1.86
C GLY A 132 -5.93 4.85 -2.34
N ILE A 133 -4.92 4.54 -1.53
CA ILE A 133 -3.53 4.88 -1.79
C ILE A 133 -2.74 3.57 -1.92
N LEU A 134 -1.98 3.44 -3.00
CA LEU A 134 -1.16 2.28 -3.30
C LEU A 134 0.32 2.66 -3.41
N PHE A 135 1.16 2.01 -2.62
CA PHE A 135 2.61 2.09 -2.74
C PHE A 135 3.14 1.02 -3.70
N LEU A 136 3.95 1.40 -4.69
CA LEU A 136 4.59 0.49 -5.65
C LEU A 136 6.08 0.31 -5.35
N GLY A 137 6.49 -0.95 -5.14
CA GLY A 137 7.87 -1.34 -4.80
C GLY A 137 8.38 -0.93 -3.41
N PRO A 138 7.59 -0.96 -2.31
CA PRO A 138 8.08 -0.48 -1.01
C PRO A 138 8.73 -1.54 -0.10
N LEU A 139 8.82 -2.81 -0.53
CA LEU A 139 9.18 -3.96 0.31
C LEU A 139 10.55 -4.58 -0.02
N HIS A 140 11.29 -4.03 -0.99
CA HIS A 140 12.63 -4.45 -1.33
C HIS A 140 13.68 -3.37 -1.03
N GLY A 141 14.96 -3.73 -1.09
CA GLY A 141 16.09 -2.82 -0.85
C GLY A 141 16.46 -2.69 0.63
N ARG A 142 16.71 -1.46 1.09
CA ARG A 142 17.12 -1.18 2.46
C ARG A 142 16.03 -1.58 3.46
N PHE A 143 16.35 -2.52 4.35
CA PHE A 143 15.36 -3.08 5.28
C PHE A 143 14.77 -2.03 6.23
N ASP A 144 15.55 -1.06 6.68
CA ASP A 144 15.06 0.04 7.52
C ASP A 144 13.97 0.86 6.81
N LYS A 145 14.10 1.05 5.50
CA LYS A 145 13.09 1.75 4.70
C LYS A 145 11.82 0.92 4.47
N VAL A 146 11.96 -0.40 4.33
CA VAL A 146 10.80 -1.31 4.33
C VAL A 146 9.99 -1.13 5.62
N LEU A 147 10.65 -1.03 6.77
CA LEU A 147 9.99 -0.76 8.05
C LEU A 147 9.40 0.67 8.12
N CYS A 148 10.08 1.67 7.55
CA CYS A 148 9.53 3.03 7.44
C CYS A 148 8.26 3.09 6.58
N THR A 149 8.13 2.26 5.53
CA THR A 149 6.88 2.13 4.79
C THR A 149 5.75 1.66 5.71
N GLN A 150 5.99 0.61 6.50
CA GLN A 150 5.00 0.09 7.43
C GLN A 150 4.60 1.15 8.47
N HIS A 151 5.57 1.89 8.99
CA HIS A 151 5.35 3.01 9.89
C HIS A 151 4.45 4.10 9.25
N THR A 152 4.78 4.52 8.04
CA THR A 152 4.04 5.54 7.28
C THR A 152 2.60 5.10 7.00
N MET A 153 2.41 3.85 6.56
CA MET A 153 1.10 3.26 6.36
C MET A 153 0.28 3.23 7.66
N ALA A 154 0.91 2.88 8.79
CA ALA A 154 0.27 2.82 10.10
C ALA A 154 -0.22 4.20 10.57
N ILE A 155 0.63 5.23 10.44
CA ILE A 155 0.23 6.62 10.74
C ILE A 155 -0.96 7.02 9.87
N SER A 156 -0.91 6.69 8.57
CA SER A 156 -1.97 7.03 7.63
C SER A 156 -3.32 6.46 8.03
N VAL A 157 -3.40 5.15 8.35
CA VAL A 157 -4.68 4.54 8.74
C VAL A 157 -5.16 4.99 10.12
N LEU A 158 -4.27 5.43 11.01
CA LEU A 158 -4.66 6.03 12.29
C LEU A 158 -5.30 7.40 12.10
N LYS A 159 -4.78 8.22 11.18
CA LYS A 159 -5.34 9.54 10.85
C LYS A 159 -6.61 9.44 9.98
N HIS A 160 -6.61 8.51 9.02
CA HIS A 160 -7.63 8.37 7.99
C HIS A 160 -8.07 6.91 7.80
N PRO A 161 -8.76 6.31 8.78
CA PRO A 161 -9.09 4.88 8.78
C PRO A 161 -10.10 4.46 7.70
N ASN A 162 -10.74 5.42 7.02
CA ASN A 162 -11.65 5.13 5.91
C ASN A 162 -10.94 5.06 4.54
N ILE A 163 -9.63 5.34 4.49
CA ILE A 163 -8.85 5.31 3.25
C ILE A 163 -8.06 4.00 3.23
N PRO A 164 -8.31 3.08 2.28
CA PRO A 164 -7.47 1.91 2.10
C PRO A 164 -6.03 2.31 1.79
N ILE A 165 -5.07 1.80 2.57
CA ILE A 165 -3.64 2.00 2.36
C ILE A 165 -3.03 0.65 2.02
N MET A 166 -2.51 0.55 0.81
CA MET A 166 -2.05 -0.70 0.19
C MET A 166 -0.59 -0.59 -0.25
N ALA A 167 0.06 -1.73 -0.37
CA ALA A 167 1.38 -1.84 -0.97
C ALA A 167 1.46 -3.07 -1.88
N LEU A 168 2.21 -2.94 -2.97
CA LEU A 168 2.41 -3.99 -3.95
C LEU A 168 3.90 -4.12 -4.26
N ASP A 169 4.44 -5.31 -4.04
CA ASP A 169 5.84 -5.61 -4.31
C ASP A 169 6.10 -7.08 -4.63
N GLY A 170 6.60 -7.36 -5.84
CA GLY A 170 6.76 -8.73 -6.33
C GLY A 170 5.45 -9.53 -6.26
N ILE A 171 5.45 -10.59 -5.45
CA ILE A 171 4.27 -11.43 -5.17
C ILE A 171 3.52 -11.03 -3.90
N ASN A 172 3.86 -9.90 -3.29
CA ASN A 172 3.27 -9.45 -2.03
C ASN A 172 2.25 -8.34 -2.29
N PHE A 173 1.02 -8.58 -1.88
CA PHE A 173 0.01 -7.54 -1.73
C PHE A 173 -0.26 -7.33 -0.24
N ILE A 174 -0.09 -6.10 0.21
CA ILE A 174 -0.16 -5.73 1.62
C ILE A 174 -1.27 -4.71 1.83
N LEU A 175 -2.03 -4.90 2.90
CA LEU A 175 -2.96 -3.92 3.43
C LEU A 175 -2.57 -3.51 4.84
N MET A 176 -2.65 -2.21 5.12
CA MET A 176 -2.68 -1.71 6.48
C MET A 176 -4.12 -1.66 6.99
N ILE A 177 -4.42 -2.41 8.03
CA ILE A 177 -5.76 -2.48 8.62
C ILE A 177 -5.84 -1.53 9.81
N PRO A 178 -6.81 -0.58 9.86
CA PRO A 178 -6.97 0.33 10.99
C PRO A 178 -7.55 -0.39 12.23
N PRO A 179 -7.41 0.22 13.42
CA PRO A 179 -8.17 -0.19 14.61
C PRO A 179 -9.69 -0.15 14.37
N GLY A 180 -10.37 -1.17 14.86
CA GLY A 180 -11.79 -1.39 14.65
C GLY A 180 -12.06 -2.55 13.69
N LYS A 181 -13.30 -2.60 13.19
CA LYS A 181 -13.82 -3.70 12.38
C LYS A 181 -13.67 -3.35 10.90
N THR A 182 -12.99 -4.20 10.14
CA THR A 182 -12.76 -4.04 8.72
C THR A 182 -13.28 -5.27 7.97
N ILE A 183 -14.10 -5.04 6.96
CA ILE A 183 -14.54 -6.05 6.00
C ILE A 183 -13.79 -5.80 4.69
N ILE A 184 -13.17 -6.85 4.15
CA ILE A 184 -12.31 -6.77 2.97
C ILE A 184 -12.88 -7.69 1.90
N ASN A 185 -13.01 -7.15 0.68
CA ASN A 185 -13.30 -7.92 -0.52
C ASN A 185 -12.03 -8.03 -1.39
N LEU A 186 -11.59 -9.26 -1.63
CA LEU A 186 -10.44 -9.63 -2.46
C LEU A 186 -10.84 -10.39 -3.74
N GLU A 187 -12.12 -10.37 -4.12
CA GLU A 187 -12.64 -11.15 -5.25
C GLU A 187 -11.89 -10.88 -6.56
N LEU A 188 -11.52 -9.64 -6.82
CA LEU A 188 -10.84 -9.25 -8.06
C LEU A 188 -9.35 -9.58 -8.04
N ILE A 189 -8.77 -9.89 -6.88
CA ILE A 189 -7.33 -10.06 -6.74
C ILE A 189 -6.95 -11.53 -6.97
N GLU A 190 -6.06 -11.78 -7.92
CA GLU A 190 -5.54 -13.10 -8.23
C GLU A 190 -4.42 -13.51 -7.27
N ASN A 191 -4.74 -14.40 -6.34
CA ASN A 191 -3.86 -14.76 -5.23
C ASN A 191 -3.86 -16.27 -4.94
N THR A 192 -2.86 -16.75 -4.22
CA THR A 192 -2.71 -18.17 -3.84
C THR A 192 -3.56 -18.57 -2.64
N ASN A 193 -4.31 -17.61 -2.08
CA ASN A 193 -4.94 -17.62 -0.77
C ASN A 193 -3.97 -17.67 0.42
N LYS A 194 -2.65 -17.75 0.24
CA LYS A 194 -1.73 -17.66 1.38
C LYS A 194 -1.71 -16.22 1.91
N SER A 195 -1.72 -16.09 3.23
CA SER A 195 -1.78 -14.79 3.90
C SER A 195 -1.06 -14.80 5.25
N GLY A 196 -0.87 -13.61 5.80
CA GLY A 196 -0.40 -13.42 7.17
C GLY A 196 -1.02 -12.18 7.79
N ILE A 197 -1.08 -12.13 9.11
CA ILE A 197 -1.55 -10.98 9.88
C ILE A 197 -0.54 -10.70 10.98
N LEU A 198 0.06 -9.52 10.93
CA LEU A 198 1.21 -9.17 11.77
C LEU A 198 0.91 -7.90 12.58
N PRO A 199 1.20 -7.92 13.90
CA PRO A 199 1.19 -6.71 14.70
C PRO A 199 2.40 -5.86 14.30
N ILE A 200 2.23 -4.54 14.21
CA ILE A 200 3.31 -3.65 13.77
C ILE A 200 3.65 -2.54 14.75
N ARG A 201 2.77 -2.31 15.72
CA ARG A 201 2.99 -1.31 16.76
C ARG A 201 3.51 -1.99 18.01
N GLN A 202 4.39 -1.29 18.72
CA GLN A 202 4.80 -1.64 20.07
C GLN A 202 3.70 -1.27 21.07
N LYS A 203 2.52 -1.86 20.87
CA LYS A 203 1.33 -1.72 21.69
C LYS A 203 0.60 -3.05 21.72
N THR A 204 -0.08 -3.32 22.82
CA THR A 204 -0.91 -4.52 22.95
C THR A 204 -1.94 -4.59 21.83
N THR A 205 -1.76 -5.57 20.95
CA THR A 205 -2.60 -5.75 19.76
C THR A 205 -3.44 -7.00 19.94
N LYS A 206 -4.76 -6.84 20.00
CA LYS A 206 -5.71 -7.95 20.06
C LYS A 206 -6.50 -8.03 18.77
N LEU A 207 -6.71 -9.26 18.29
CA LEU A 207 -7.24 -9.56 16.98
C LEU A 207 -8.42 -10.55 17.07
N LEU A 208 -9.49 -10.27 16.33
CA LEU A 208 -10.55 -11.22 15.99
C LEU A 208 -10.66 -11.29 14.47
N THR A 209 -10.72 -12.49 13.89
CA THR A 209 -10.83 -12.64 12.43
C THR A 209 -11.89 -13.62 11.99
N LYS A 210 -12.36 -13.47 10.74
CA LYS A 210 -13.14 -14.47 10.02
C LYS A 210 -12.73 -14.54 8.56
N GLY A 211 -12.99 -15.68 7.93
CA GLY A 211 -12.67 -15.90 6.53
C GLY A 211 -11.25 -16.40 6.30
N PHE A 212 -10.51 -16.72 7.37
CA PHE A 212 -9.23 -17.43 7.33
C PHE A 212 -9.40 -18.87 7.81
N LYS A 213 -8.50 -19.75 7.38
CA LYS A 213 -8.41 -21.14 7.86
C LYS A 213 -8.09 -21.21 9.34
N TRP A 214 -7.18 -20.34 9.80
CA TRP A 214 -6.85 -20.19 11.21
C TRP A 214 -7.29 -18.80 11.66
N ASN A 215 -8.52 -18.71 12.16
CA ASN A 215 -9.06 -17.47 12.71
C ASN A 215 -8.51 -17.20 14.12
N PHE A 216 -8.38 -15.92 14.48
CA PHE A 216 -8.03 -15.46 15.82
C PHE A 216 -9.28 -15.06 16.57
N GLY A 217 -9.26 -15.27 17.89
CA GLY A 217 -10.38 -14.92 18.76
C GLY A 217 -11.61 -15.80 18.58
N ASN A 218 -12.66 -15.49 19.32
CA ASN A 218 -13.94 -16.19 19.26
C ASN A 218 -15.08 -15.19 19.44
N GLU A 219 -16.13 -15.31 18.63
CA GLU A 219 -17.33 -14.50 18.80
C GLU A 219 -18.16 -14.90 20.03
N LYS A 220 -17.99 -16.15 20.49
CA LYS A 220 -18.83 -16.79 21.51
C LYS A 220 -18.22 -16.81 22.92
N SER A 221 -17.38 -15.85 23.29
CA SER A 221 -16.80 -15.86 24.65
C SER A 221 -17.84 -15.41 25.68
N LEU A 222 -18.25 -16.36 26.52
CA LEU A 222 -19.23 -16.18 27.59
C LEU A 222 -18.54 -16.14 28.95
N ILE A 223 -18.52 -14.96 29.57
CA ILE A 223 -18.58 -14.82 31.03
C ILE A 223 -19.68 -13.79 31.33
N GLY A 224 -20.82 -14.22 31.87
CA GLY A 224 -21.87 -13.32 32.38
C GLY A 224 -23.09 -13.05 31.49
N GLY A 225 -23.31 -13.79 30.39
CA GLY A 225 -24.56 -13.71 29.61
C GLY A 225 -24.69 -12.53 28.64
N ILE A 226 -23.59 -11.82 28.36
CA ILE A 226 -23.50 -10.81 27.30
C ILE A 226 -22.47 -11.32 26.28
N GLU A 227 -22.87 -11.46 25.02
CA GLU A 227 -21.96 -11.84 23.93
C GLU A 227 -20.92 -10.73 23.72
N HIS A 228 -19.68 -10.99 24.12
CA HIS A 228 -18.55 -10.12 23.80
C HIS A 228 -17.56 -10.89 22.90
N PRO A 229 -17.27 -10.39 21.68
CA PRO A 229 -16.20 -10.97 20.89
C PRO A 229 -14.88 -10.92 21.65
N GLU A 230 -14.28 -12.08 21.87
CA GLU A 230 -12.96 -12.19 22.49
C GLU A 230 -11.90 -12.06 21.41
N ARG A 231 -11.18 -10.94 21.44
CA ARG A 231 -9.99 -10.73 20.62
C ARG A 231 -8.79 -11.39 21.28
N GLU A 232 -8.02 -12.13 20.52
CA GLU A 232 -6.82 -12.83 20.96
C GLU A 232 -5.58 -11.94 20.81
N LEU A 233 -4.63 -12.02 21.76
CA LEU A 233 -3.37 -11.26 21.69
C LEU A 233 -2.49 -11.76 20.54
N ILE A 234 -1.92 -10.82 19.77
CA ILE A 234 -0.85 -11.06 18.81
C ILE A 234 0.32 -10.12 19.07
N GLU A 235 1.54 -10.65 19.02
CA GLU A 235 2.76 -9.88 19.27
C GLU A 235 4.00 -10.57 18.69
N TYR A 236 4.99 -9.79 18.27
CA TYR A 236 6.32 -10.33 17.99
C TYR A 236 6.95 -10.90 19.26
N GLY A 237 7.53 -12.10 19.15
CA GLY A 237 8.01 -12.87 20.32
C GLY A 237 6.92 -13.73 20.98
N GLY A 238 5.66 -13.54 20.58
CA GLY A 238 4.52 -14.35 20.98
C GLY A 238 3.80 -14.94 19.75
N LYS A 239 2.48 -14.79 19.70
CA LYS A 239 1.65 -15.32 18.61
C LYS A 239 1.63 -14.35 17.42
N CYS A 240 2.05 -14.83 16.25
CA CYS A 240 1.94 -14.14 14.97
C CYS A 240 1.24 -15.03 13.93
N SER A 241 0.53 -14.43 12.97
CA SER A 241 -0.07 -15.17 11.86
C SER A 241 0.83 -15.13 10.63
N CYS A 242 1.58 -16.21 10.42
CA CYS A 242 2.34 -16.45 9.20
C CYS A 242 1.85 -17.74 8.54
N SER A 243 1.87 -17.80 7.21
CA SER A 243 1.42 -18.98 6.44
C SER A 243 -0.05 -19.36 6.71
N ASN A 244 -0.90 -18.36 6.96
CA ASN A 244 -2.34 -18.54 7.05
C ASN A 244 -2.93 -18.75 5.65
N LYS A 245 -4.21 -19.11 5.56
CA LYS A 245 -4.94 -19.28 4.31
C LYS A 245 -6.27 -18.54 4.36
N ILE A 246 -6.59 -17.81 3.32
CA ILE A 246 -7.90 -17.21 3.11
C ILE A 246 -8.86 -18.30 2.61
N GLU A 247 -10.03 -18.38 3.23
CA GLU A 247 -11.11 -19.31 2.86
C GLU A 247 -12.34 -18.60 2.28
N ASN A 248 -12.52 -17.31 2.57
CA ASN A 248 -13.62 -16.51 2.04
C ASN A 248 -13.12 -15.16 1.52
N LEU A 249 -12.89 -15.05 0.20
CA LEU A 249 -12.37 -13.84 -0.44
C LEU A 249 -13.33 -12.65 -0.41
N ASN A 250 -14.63 -12.87 -0.23
CA ASN A 250 -15.67 -11.85 -0.44
C ASN A 250 -16.02 -11.10 0.84
N ASN A 251 -15.64 -11.66 1.99
CA ASN A 251 -16.05 -11.18 3.31
C ASN A 251 -15.01 -11.54 4.37
N LEU A 252 -13.75 -11.19 4.10
CA LEU A 252 -12.70 -11.27 5.11
C LEU A 252 -12.99 -10.25 6.19
N TYR A 253 -13.06 -10.70 7.44
CA TYR A 253 -13.35 -9.84 8.57
C TYR A 253 -12.14 -9.79 9.50
N ILE A 254 -11.74 -8.57 9.85
CA ILE A 254 -10.66 -8.32 10.81
C ILE A 254 -11.14 -7.25 11.80
N ASP A 255 -11.12 -7.56 13.09
CA ASP A 255 -11.37 -6.62 14.17
C ASP A 255 -10.16 -6.55 15.09
N THR A 256 -9.48 -5.40 15.08
CA THR A 256 -8.19 -5.21 15.77
C THR A 256 -8.20 -3.99 16.67
N THR A 257 -7.44 -4.03 17.78
CA THR A 257 -7.28 -2.89 18.69
C THR A 257 -6.24 -1.87 18.24
N GLU A 258 -5.29 -2.30 17.41
CA GLU A 258 -4.20 -1.49 16.88
C GLU A 258 -4.01 -1.80 15.39
N PRO A 259 -3.35 -0.94 14.59
CA PRO A 259 -3.05 -1.26 13.21
C PRO A 259 -2.30 -2.60 13.08
N VAL A 260 -2.75 -3.42 12.12
CA VAL A 260 -2.10 -4.68 11.74
C VAL A 260 -1.85 -4.69 10.25
N ILE A 261 -0.78 -5.36 9.84
CA ILE A 261 -0.54 -5.65 8.44
C ILE A 261 -1.22 -6.96 8.08
N LEU A 262 -2.05 -6.94 7.04
CA LEU A 262 -2.50 -8.13 6.32
C LEU A 262 -1.60 -8.31 5.08
N THR A 263 -0.94 -9.45 4.98
CA THR A 263 -0.16 -9.83 3.79
C THR A 263 -0.91 -10.90 3.00
N ILE A 264 -0.85 -10.82 1.67
CA ILE A 264 -1.48 -11.74 0.74
C ILE A 264 -0.46 -12.10 -0.34
N GLU A 265 -0.26 -13.39 -0.58
CA GLU A 265 0.62 -13.89 -1.65
C GLU A 265 -0.16 -13.91 -2.97
N LEU A 266 0.27 -13.09 -3.92
CA LEU A 266 -0.24 -13.08 -5.29
C LEU A 266 0.22 -14.33 -6.05
N MET A 267 -0.57 -14.76 -7.04
CA MET A 267 -0.19 -15.91 -7.89
C MET A 267 1.10 -15.63 -8.66
N LYS A 268 1.24 -14.41 -9.20
CA LYS A 268 2.39 -13.92 -9.97
C LYS A 268 2.49 -12.40 -9.81
N SER A 269 3.68 -11.84 -9.93
CA SER A 269 3.90 -10.37 -9.95
C SER A 269 3.24 -9.68 -11.14
N ASN A 270 3.05 -10.41 -12.24
CA ASN A 270 2.53 -9.94 -13.53
C ASN A 270 1.02 -10.16 -13.74
N LYS A 271 0.31 -10.66 -12.72
CA LYS A 271 -1.13 -10.96 -12.82
C LYS A 271 -1.80 -10.74 -11.46
N ILE A 272 -2.13 -9.48 -11.19
CA ILE A 272 -2.70 -9.01 -9.92
C ILE A 272 -4.21 -9.13 -9.95
N LEU A 273 -4.83 -8.80 -11.08
CA LEU A 273 -6.29 -8.88 -11.24
C LEU A 273 -6.65 -10.19 -11.93
N LYS A 274 -7.73 -10.82 -11.47
CA LYS A 274 -8.35 -11.93 -12.19
C LYS A 274 -8.85 -11.37 -13.52
N ASN A 275 -8.54 -12.06 -14.62
CA ASN A 275 -9.14 -11.73 -15.91
C ASN A 275 -10.66 -11.70 -15.74
N GLU A 276 -11.32 -10.63 -16.20
CA GLU A 276 -12.77 -10.63 -16.35
C GLU A 276 -13.13 -11.88 -17.15
N LYS A 277 -13.98 -12.74 -16.58
CA LYS A 277 -14.59 -13.80 -17.37
C LYS A 277 -15.44 -13.09 -18.42
N ASN A 278 -14.99 -13.12 -19.68
CA ASN A 278 -15.89 -12.94 -20.81
C ASN A 278 -17.09 -13.88 -20.67
#